data_AF-A0A4R9BL61-F1
#
_entry.id   AF-A0A4R9BL61-F1
#
_cell.length_a   1.000
_cell.length_b   1.000
_cell.length_c   1.000
_cell.angle_alpha   90.00
_cell.angle_beta   90.00
_cell.angle_gamma   90.00
#
_symmetry.space_group_name_H-M   'P 1'
#
loop_
_entity.id
_entity.type
_entity.pdbx_description
1 polymer ?
#
loop_
_entity_poly.entity_id
_entity_poly.type
_entity_poly.pdbx_seq_one_letter_code
_entity_poly.pdbx_strand_id
1 'polypeptide(L)'
;MPVHGKSTITPGRQLVLLILGGLVTVLVIAAAVWVVSMPWPANTPEVPEAGRPVPSSTPEPAPVAMPTAVIAPGTPKPESCGEIYSPAMVNAFGDLVLNPPWTTEPGADVSDGSDDPELLAVINATEHLSCRWVSPVGPSGTGVATNVVWVTEAQTAAVEARLRALGMECYEELGGLRCITETTTDTDNFGQSHFLRGGIWLATVWVNAGPDGYTHDMIGTIWAGA
;
A
#
# COMPACT_ATOMS: atom_id res chain seq x y z
N MET A 1 18.50 -38.95 58.10
CA MET A 1 19.09 -37.78 57.41
C MET A 1 19.86 -38.29 56.19
N PRO A 2 19.34 -38.19 54.96
CA PRO A 2 20.05 -38.60 53.76
C PRO A 2 20.91 -37.45 53.22
N VAL A 3 22.19 -37.75 52.96
CA VAL A 3 23.15 -36.84 52.32
C VAL A 3 22.97 -36.94 50.81
N HIS A 4 22.51 -35.84 50.18
CA HIS A 4 22.44 -35.73 48.72
C HIS A 4 23.86 -35.59 48.15
N GLY A 5 24.28 -36.59 47.37
CA GLY A 5 25.46 -36.49 46.52
C GLY A 5 25.24 -35.49 45.39
N LYS A 6 26.08 -34.46 45.32
CA LYS A 6 26.12 -33.53 44.19
C LYS A 6 26.88 -34.18 43.03
N SER A 7 26.18 -34.50 41.94
CA SER A 7 26.81 -34.86 40.67
C SER A 7 27.45 -33.62 40.05
N THR A 8 28.78 -33.58 40.01
CA THR A 8 29.57 -32.57 39.30
C THR A 8 29.54 -32.88 37.80
N ILE A 9 28.83 -32.07 37.03
CA ILE A 9 28.77 -32.15 35.56
C ILE A 9 29.95 -31.37 34.97
N THR A 10 30.82 -32.06 34.23
CA THR A 10 32.00 -31.47 33.57
C THR A 10 31.57 -30.73 32.28
N PRO A 11 31.88 -29.43 32.12
CA PRO A 11 31.33 -28.56 31.06
C PRO A 11 31.77 -28.90 29.62
N GLY A 12 32.77 -29.77 29.43
CA GLY A 12 33.26 -30.13 28.09
C GLY A 12 32.42 -31.16 27.32
N ARG A 13 31.60 -31.98 28.00
CA ARG A 13 30.89 -33.10 27.37
C ARG A 13 29.54 -32.71 26.75
N GLN A 14 28.92 -31.64 27.23
CA GLN A 14 27.62 -31.15 26.73
C GLN A 14 27.76 -30.36 25.42
N LEU A 15 28.85 -29.61 25.24
CA LEU A 15 29.06 -28.84 24.01
C LEU A 15 29.31 -29.75 22.79
N VAL A 16 30.05 -30.85 23.00
CA VAL A 16 30.35 -31.85 21.95
C VAL A 16 29.09 -32.60 21.51
N LEU A 17 28.18 -32.92 22.45
CA LEU A 17 26.91 -33.60 22.13
C LEU A 17 25.92 -32.69 21.38
N LEU A 18 25.91 -31.37 21.68
CA LEU A 18 25.06 -30.41 20.97
C LEU A 18 25.53 -30.16 19.53
N ILE A 19 26.85 -30.11 19.30
CA ILE A 19 27.41 -29.94 17.95
C ILE A 19 27.12 -31.17 17.07
N LEU A 20 27.25 -32.39 17.62
CA LEU A 20 26.95 -33.63 16.90
C LEU A 20 25.44 -33.76 16.57
N GLY A 21 24.55 -33.37 17.49
CA GLY A 21 23.10 -33.38 17.24
C GLY A 21 22.65 -32.40 16.15
N GLY A 22 23.25 -31.20 16.13
CA GLY A 22 22.96 -30.19 15.09
C GLY A 22 23.35 -30.66 13.68
N LEU A 23 24.52 -31.31 13.56
CA LEU A 23 25.05 -31.73 12.26
C LEU A 23 24.22 -32.86 11.62
N VAL A 24 23.72 -33.80 12.42
CA VAL A 24 22.83 -34.88 11.95
C VAL A 24 21.50 -34.30 11.45
N THR A 25 20.94 -33.31 12.16
CA THR A 25 19.65 -32.72 11.80
C THR A 25 19.73 -31.98 10.46
N VAL A 26 20.82 -31.23 10.23
CA VAL A 26 21.04 -30.51 8.96
C VAL A 26 21.19 -31.48 7.78
N LEU A 27 21.89 -32.60 7.96
CA LEU A 27 22.07 -33.60 6.90
C LEU A 27 20.76 -34.30 6.50
N VAL A 28 19.87 -34.57 7.47
CA VAL A 28 18.56 -35.19 7.19
C VAL A 28 17.67 -34.24 6.38
N ILE A 29 17.65 -32.95 6.72
CA ILE A 29 16.85 -31.95 6.00
C ILE A 29 17.38 -31.77 4.57
N ALA A 30 18.70 -31.70 4.38
CA ALA A 30 19.31 -31.58 3.05
C ALA A 30 18.98 -32.79 2.15
N ALA A 31 19.02 -34.01 2.71
CA ALA A 31 18.66 -35.22 1.97
C ALA A 31 17.17 -35.25 1.56
N ALA A 32 16.27 -34.80 2.44
CA ALA A 32 14.84 -34.75 2.15
C ALA A 32 14.50 -33.76 1.02
N VAL A 33 15.12 -32.57 1.03
CA VAL A 33 14.96 -31.59 -0.06
C VAL A 33 15.48 -32.15 -1.38
N TRP A 34 16.62 -32.84 -1.36
CA TRP A 34 17.22 -33.40 -2.57
C TRP A 34 16.35 -34.49 -3.24
N VAL A 35 15.68 -35.33 -2.45
CA VAL A 35 14.77 -36.37 -2.97
C VAL A 35 13.51 -35.77 -3.61
N VAL A 36 12.95 -34.71 -3.05
CA VAL A 36 11.74 -34.05 -3.59
C VAL A 36 12.03 -33.26 -4.86
N SER A 37 13.25 -32.72 -5.00
CA SER A 37 13.64 -31.92 -6.17
C SER A 37 14.10 -32.73 -7.39
N MET A 38 14.13 -34.07 -7.33
CA MET A 38 14.47 -34.87 -8.51
C MET A 38 13.30 -34.94 -9.50
N PRO A 39 13.49 -34.52 -10.77
CA PRO A 39 12.49 -34.71 -11.81
C PRO A 39 12.36 -36.19 -12.14
N TRP A 40 11.15 -36.73 -12.01
CA TRP A 40 10.83 -38.08 -12.48
C TRP A 40 10.79 -38.14 -14.02
N PRO A 41 11.37 -39.19 -14.64
CA PRO A 41 11.25 -39.39 -16.07
C PRO A 41 9.81 -39.78 -16.41
N ALA A 42 9.11 -38.92 -17.15
CA ALA A 42 7.83 -39.26 -17.74
C ALA A 42 8.07 -40.18 -18.96
N ASN A 43 7.60 -41.44 -18.88
CA ASN A 43 7.54 -42.33 -20.04
C ASN A 43 6.48 -41.80 -21.01
N THR A 44 6.88 -41.34 -22.18
CA THR A 44 5.95 -40.96 -23.26
C THR A 44 5.65 -42.20 -24.11
N PRO A 45 4.38 -42.63 -24.23
CA PRO A 45 4.01 -43.67 -25.19
C PRO A 45 4.07 -43.12 -26.61
N GLU A 46 4.77 -43.84 -27.50
CA GLU A 46 4.79 -43.58 -28.93
C GLU A 46 3.44 -44.02 -29.54
N VAL A 47 2.69 -43.07 -30.11
CA VAL A 47 1.38 -43.33 -30.74
C VAL A 47 1.58 -43.43 -32.26
N PRO A 48 1.04 -44.45 -32.95
CA PRO A 48 1.19 -44.60 -34.39
C PRO A 48 0.43 -43.52 -35.17
N GLU A 49 1.04 -43.08 -36.27
CA GLU A 49 0.52 -42.08 -37.21
C GLU A 49 -0.69 -42.63 -37.97
N ALA A 50 -1.89 -42.34 -37.46
CA ALA A 50 -3.15 -42.59 -38.14
C ALA A 50 -3.85 -41.26 -38.46
N GLY A 51 -4.14 -41.05 -39.75
CA GLY A 51 -4.62 -39.80 -40.33
C GLY A 51 -5.79 -39.15 -39.59
N ARG A 52 -5.65 -37.85 -39.31
CA ARG A 52 -6.69 -37.01 -38.67
C ARG A 52 -7.41 -36.15 -39.72
N PRO A 53 -8.75 -36.01 -39.65
CA PRO A 53 -9.47 -35.06 -40.48
C PRO A 53 -9.10 -33.62 -40.11
N VAL A 54 -9.05 -32.75 -41.11
CA VAL A 54 -8.72 -31.32 -40.97
C VAL A 54 -9.75 -30.66 -40.03
N PRO A 55 -9.32 -29.97 -38.95
CA PRO A 55 -10.25 -29.25 -38.10
C PRO A 55 -10.83 -28.06 -38.85
N SER A 56 -12.17 -27.98 -38.87
CA SER A 56 -12.89 -26.79 -39.30
C SER A 56 -12.53 -25.65 -38.36
N SER A 57 -12.05 -24.53 -38.91
CA SER A 57 -11.64 -23.34 -38.16
C SER A 57 -12.76 -22.86 -37.24
N THR A 58 -12.54 -22.94 -35.92
CA THR A 58 -13.35 -22.24 -34.93
C THR A 58 -13.24 -20.75 -35.20
N PRO A 59 -14.34 -19.99 -35.31
CA PRO A 59 -14.26 -18.54 -35.46
C PRO A 59 -13.56 -17.94 -34.24
N GLU A 60 -12.60 -17.06 -34.51
CA GLU A 60 -11.87 -16.31 -33.48
C GLU A 60 -12.87 -15.57 -32.57
N PRO A 61 -12.72 -15.63 -31.23
CA PRO A 61 -13.60 -14.90 -30.34
C PRO A 61 -13.51 -13.41 -30.68
N ALA A 62 -14.64 -12.79 -30.99
CA ALA A 62 -14.69 -11.35 -31.17
C ALA A 62 -14.11 -10.67 -29.92
N PRO A 63 -13.28 -9.61 -30.07
CA PRO A 63 -12.76 -8.89 -28.92
C PRO A 63 -13.93 -8.35 -28.11
N VAL A 64 -14.08 -8.86 -26.89
CA VAL A 64 -15.05 -8.31 -25.94
C VAL A 64 -14.49 -6.94 -25.55
N ALA A 65 -15.16 -5.87 -25.99
CA ALA A 65 -14.83 -4.54 -25.52
C ALA A 65 -14.98 -4.54 -23.99
N MET A 66 -13.85 -4.45 -23.28
CA MET A 66 -13.89 -4.21 -21.85
C MET A 66 -14.59 -2.86 -21.65
N PRO A 67 -15.53 -2.74 -20.68
CA PRO A 67 -16.08 -1.45 -20.33
C PRO A 67 -14.91 -0.50 -20.05
N THR A 68 -14.84 0.61 -20.78
CA THR A 68 -13.90 1.67 -20.43
C THR A 68 -14.19 2.05 -18.99
N ALA A 69 -13.17 2.05 -18.13
CA ALA A 69 -13.33 2.47 -16.75
C ALA A 69 -13.73 3.96 -16.77
N VAL A 70 -14.98 4.28 -16.42
CA VAL A 70 -15.48 5.65 -16.37
C VAL A 70 -15.82 6.00 -14.93
N ILE A 71 -15.37 7.17 -14.48
CA ILE A 71 -15.77 7.75 -13.20
C ILE A 71 -17.27 8.03 -13.24
N ALA A 72 -17.96 7.82 -12.12
CA ALA A 72 -19.40 8.04 -12.04
C ALA A 72 -19.77 9.48 -12.46
N PRO A 73 -20.84 9.69 -13.26
CA PRO A 73 -21.32 11.02 -13.56
C PRO A 73 -21.66 11.80 -12.29
N GLY A 74 -21.22 13.06 -12.22
CA GLY A 74 -21.49 13.93 -11.07
C GLY A 74 -20.49 13.80 -9.91
N THR A 75 -19.43 12.99 -10.04
CA THR A 75 -18.31 13.03 -9.09
C THR A 75 -17.70 14.44 -9.04
N PRO A 76 -17.60 15.07 -7.86
CA PRO A 76 -16.99 16.39 -7.71
C PRO A 76 -15.57 16.43 -8.29
N LYS A 77 -15.24 17.52 -8.98
CA LYS A 77 -13.94 17.69 -9.62
C LYS A 77 -13.40 19.10 -9.40
N PRO A 78 -12.83 19.38 -8.20
CA PRO A 78 -12.11 20.62 -7.96
C PRO A 78 -11.04 20.85 -9.03
N GLU A 79 -10.89 22.08 -9.49
CA GLU A 79 -9.90 22.43 -10.52
C GLU A 79 -8.54 22.75 -9.91
N SER A 80 -8.52 23.10 -8.62
CA SER A 80 -7.31 23.49 -7.90
C SER A 80 -7.30 23.00 -6.46
N CYS A 81 -6.09 22.85 -5.90
CA CYS A 81 -5.93 22.52 -4.48
C CYS A 81 -6.49 23.57 -3.52
N GLY A 82 -6.71 24.81 -3.95
CA GLY A 82 -7.31 25.83 -3.09
C GLY A 82 -8.81 25.58 -2.84
N GLU A 83 -9.48 24.87 -3.75
CA GLU A 83 -10.92 24.61 -3.69
C GLU A 83 -11.30 23.45 -2.76
N ILE A 84 -10.33 22.67 -2.29
CA ILE A 84 -10.61 21.52 -1.41
C ILE A 84 -10.56 21.86 0.07
N TYR A 85 -10.22 23.10 0.43
CA TYR A 85 -10.08 23.53 1.81
C TYR A 85 -11.03 24.68 2.13
N SER A 86 -11.60 24.67 3.33
CA SER A 86 -12.28 25.86 3.82
C SER A 86 -11.28 26.98 4.14
N PRO A 87 -11.72 28.25 4.17
CA PRO A 87 -10.88 29.35 4.64
C PRO A 87 -10.35 29.14 6.07
N ALA A 88 -11.11 28.44 6.92
CA ALA A 88 -10.69 28.14 8.29
C ALA A 88 -9.52 27.15 8.30
N MET A 89 -9.58 26.11 7.45
CA MET A 89 -8.52 25.14 7.29
C MET A 89 -7.25 25.75 6.71
N VAL A 90 -7.38 26.60 5.68
CA VAL A 90 -6.26 27.38 5.13
C VAL A 90 -5.55 28.19 6.22
N ASN A 91 -6.31 28.88 7.08
CA ASN A 91 -5.74 29.64 8.19
C ASN A 91 -5.08 28.76 9.27
N ALA A 92 -5.57 27.53 9.46
CA ALA A 92 -5.05 26.61 10.47
C ALA A 92 -3.64 26.10 10.15
N PHE A 93 -3.20 26.19 8.89
CA PHE A 93 -1.85 25.81 8.47
C PHE A 93 -0.75 26.80 8.87
N GLY A 94 -1.11 28.00 9.34
CA GLY A 94 -0.16 28.98 9.86
C GLY A 94 0.91 29.37 8.84
N ASP A 95 2.17 29.03 9.13
CA ASP A 95 3.32 29.38 8.32
C ASP A 95 3.55 28.43 7.12
N LEU A 96 2.83 27.31 7.04
CA LEU A 96 2.89 26.41 5.89
C LEU A 96 2.16 27.02 4.70
N VAL A 97 2.70 26.79 3.51
CA VAL A 97 2.14 27.31 2.25
C VAL A 97 1.70 26.14 1.38
N LEU A 98 0.58 26.33 0.67
CA LEU A 98 0.07 25.36 -0.28
C LEU A 98 0.86 25.40 -1.58
N ASN A 99 1.43 24.26 -1.96
CA ASN A 99 2.16 24.02 -3.22
C ASN A 99 3.22 25.10 -3.54
N PRO A 100 4.19 25.38 -2.65
CA PRO A 100 5.26 26.30 -2.97
C PRO A 100 6.09 25.75 -4.16
N PRO A 101 6.66 26.62 -5.03
CA PRO A 101 7.22 26.22 -6.32
C PRO A 101 8.26 25.11 -6.25
N TRP A 102 9.09 25.12 -5.20
CA TRP A 102 10.17 24.15 -4.99
C TRP A 102 9.68 22.70 -4.91
N THR A 103 8.42 22.46 -4.56
CA THR A 103 7.83 21.11 -4.45
C THR A 103 7.67 20.39 -5.79
N THR A 104 7.82 21.11 -6.90
CA THR A 104 7.73 20.57 -8.26
C THR A 104 9.08 20.54 -8.98
N GLU A 105 10.14 21.02 -8.33
CA GLU A 105 11.47 21.03 -8.90
C GLU A 105 12.02 19.60 -9.03
N PRO A 106 12.78 19.28 -10.10
CA PRO A 106 13.41 17.97 -10.22
C PRO A 106 14.29 17.65 -9.00
N GLY A 107 14.06 16.51 -8.37
CA GLY A 107 14.80 16.07 -7.19
C GLY A 107 14.29 16.64 -5.87
N ALA A 108 13.15 17.34 -5.85
CA ALA A 108 12.46 17.70 -4.63
C ALA A 108 12.02 16.43 -3.88
N ASP A 109 12.51 16.27 -2.66
CA ASP A 109 12.15 15.17 -1.77
C ASP A 109 10.85 15.51 -1.04
N VAL A 110 9.72 15.29 -1.73
CA VAL A 110 8.39 15.61 -1.21
C VAL A 110 7.46 14.46 -1.51
N SER A 111 6.88 13.91 -0.45
CA SER A 111 5.97 12.77 -0.53
C SER A 111 4.70 13.09 -1.31
N ASP A 112 4.18 12.07 -1.98
CA ASP A 112 2.76 12.00 -2.35
C ASP A 112 1.97 11.32 -1.23
N GLY A 113 0.66 11.28 -1.35
CA GLY A 113 -0.31 10.90 -0.34
C GLY A 113 -0.29 9.44 0.13
N SER A 114 0.78 8.68 -0.16
CA SER A 114 1.01 7.33 0.36
C SER A 114 2.49 6.97 0.36
N ASP A 115 2.91 6.15 1.32
CA ASP A 115 4.25 5.56 1.33
C ASP A 115 4.31 4.17 0.65
N ASP A 116 3.15 3.60 0.28
CA ASP A 116 3.08 2.29 -0.35
C ASP A 116 3.27 2.39 -1.87
N PRO A 117 4.19 1.61 -2.48
CA PRO A 117 4.50 1.72 -3.90
C PRO A 117 3.34 1.29 -4.82
N GLU A 118 2.46 0.38 -4.40
CA GLU A 118 1.30 0.00 -5.21
C GLU A 118 0.23 1.09 -5.20
N LEU A 119 -0.02 1.71 -4.04
CA LEU A 119 -0.89 2.87 -3.91
C LEU A 119 -0.35 4.07 -4.69
N LEU A 120 0.95 4.36 -4.61
CA LEU A 120 1.61 5.40 -5.41
C LEU A 120 1.49 5.15 -6.91
N ALA A 121 1.59 3.90 -7.36
CA ALA A 121 1.39 3.56 -8.77
C ALA A 121 -0.04 3.89 -9.22
N VAL A 122 -1.05 3.65 -8.38
CA VAL A 122 -2.44 4.05 -8.67
C VAL A 122 -2.57 5.57 -8.73
N ILE A 123 -2.02 6.31 -7.77
CA ILE A 123 -2.03 7.78 -7.76
C ILE A 123 -1.44 8.31 -9.08
N ASN A 124 -0.23 7.88 -9.42
CA ASN A 124 0.52 8.39 -10.57
C ASN A 124 -0.09 8.02 -11.93
N ALA A 125 -0.78 6.88 -12.02
CA ALA A 125 -1.43 6.42 -13.25
C ALA A 125 -2.84 7.01 -13.44
N THR A 126 -3.39 7.65 -12.41
CA THR A 126 -4.78 8.13 -12.40
C THR A 126 -4.78 9.66 -12.41
N GLU A 127 -5.82 10.27 -12.99
CA GLU A 127 -5.99 11.71 -12.87
C GLU A 127 -6.08 12.12 -11.39
N HIS A 128 -5.31 13.14 -10.99
CA HIS A 128 -5.27 13.60 -9.62
C HIS A 128 -4.83 15.07 -9.49
N LEU A 129 -5.15 15.67 -8.34
CA LEU A 129 -4.47 16.88 -7.83
C LEU A 129 -3.45 16.48 -6.77
N SER A 130 -2.29 17.14 -6.74
CA SER A 130 -1.29 17.00 -5.68
C SER A 130 -1.24 18.29 -4.85
N CYS A 131 -1.64 18.19 -3.59
CA CYS A 131 -1.83 19.32 -2.68
C CYS A 131 -0.93 19.16 -1.46
N ARG A 132 0.07 20.03 -1.32
CA ARG A 132 1.16 19.91 -0.36
C ARG A 132 1.21 21.18 0.49
N TRP A 133 0.96 21.04 1.78
CA TRP A 133 1.20 22.10 2.77
C TRP A 133 2.55 21.88 3.41
N VAL A 134 3.52 22.71 3.03
CA VAL A 134 4.91 22.58 3.45
C VAL A 134 5.54 23.96 3.66
N SER A 135 6.75 24.00 4.21
CA SER A 135 7.50 25.24 4.37
C SER A 135 7.69 25.97 3.03
N PRO A 136 7.57 27.31 2.99
CA PRO A 136 7.72 28.08 1.75
C PRO A 136 9.14 28.06 1.18
N VAL A 137 10.15 27.74 2.00
CA VAL A 137 11.58 27.88 1.65
C VAL A 137 12.32 26.54 1.46
N GLY A 138 11.62 25.41 1.57
CA GLY A 138 12.21 24.08 1.37
C GLY A 138 11.79 23.07 2.44
N PRO A 139 12.39 21.86 2.42
CA PRO A 139 12.09 20.80 3.38
C PRO A 139 12.33 21.23 4.83
N SER A 140 11.38 20.91 5.73
CA SER A 140 11.43 21.33 7.14
C SER A 140 11.12 20.21 8.14
N GLY A 141 10.87 18.98 7.69
CA GLY A 141 10.39 17.89 8.58
C GLY A 141 8.97 18.09 9.10
N THR A 142 8.21 18.99 8.46
CA THR A 142 6.82 19.32 8.80
C THR A 142 6.04 19.55 7.53
N GLY A 143 4.93 18.82 7.36
CA GLY A 143 4.05 19.03 6.23
C GLY A 143 3.00 17.92 6.06
N VAL A 144 2.04 18.20 5.19
CA VAL A 144 1.03 17.23 4.77
C VAL A 144 0.93 17.26 3.25
N ALA A 145 0.91 16.08 2.64
CA ALA A 145 0.68 15.90 1.22
C ALA A 145 -0.61 15.10 1.03
N THR A 146 -1.51 15.65 0.23
CA THR A 146 -2.76 15.01 -0.15
C THR A 146 -2.88 14.93 -1.65
N ASN A 147 -3.16 13.74 -2.17
CA ASN A 147 -3.64 13.58 -3.53
C ASN A 147 -5.15 13.42 -3.53
N VAL A 148 -5.83 14.20 -4.38
CA VAL A 148 -7.25 14.00 -4.71
C VAL A 148 -7.28 13.21 -6.00
N VAL A 149 -7.55 11.90 -5.91
CA VAL A 149 -7.46 10.98 -7.04
C VAL A 149 -8.86 10.59 -7.49
N TRP A 150 -9.16 10.73 -8.77
CA TRP A 150 -10.45 10.33 -9.33
C TRP A 150 -10.42 8.89 -9.81
N VAL A 151 -10.97 8.00 -8.98
CA VAL A 151 -10.87 6.56 -9.13
C VAL A 151 -12.19 5.96 -9.63
N THR A 152 -12.08 4.91 -10.44
CA THR A 152 -13.21 4.06 -10.79
C THR A 152 -13.61 3.13 -9.64
N GLU A 153 -14.75 2.45 -9.74
CA GLU A 153 -15.18 1.47 -8.73
C GLU A 153 -14.15 0.33 -8.57
N ALA A 154 -13.60 -0.16 -9.69
CA ALA A 154 -12.57 -1.21 -9.66
C ALA A 154 -11.28 -0.74 -8.97
N GLN A 155 -10.85 0.51 -9.24
CA GLN A 155 -9.71 1.10 -8.55
C GLN A 155 -9.99 1.35 -7.07
N THR A 156 -11.20 1.82 -6.72
CA THR A 156 -11.64 1.99 -5.33
C THR A 156 -11.53 0.69 -4.55
N ALA A 157 -12.05 -0.41 -5.11
CA ALA A 157 -12.00 -1.72 -4.48
C ALA A 157 -10.56 -2.25 -4.35
N ALA A 158 -9.70 -2.01 -5.35
CA ALA A 158 -8.29 -2.39 -5.30
C ALA A 158 -7.52 -1.59 -4.24
N VAL A 159 -7.76 -0.28 -4.14
CA VAL A 159 -7.17 0.59 -3.12
C VAL A 159 -7.62 0.13 -1.73
N GLU A 160 -8.92 -0.09 -1.50
CA GLU A 160 -9.42 -0.61 -0.22
C GLU A 160 -8.74 -1.93 0.15
N ALA A 161 -8.69 -2.89 -0.78
CA ALA A 161 -8.07 -4.18 -0.52
C ALA A 161 -6.58 -4.04 -0.12
N ARG A 162 -5.86 -3.13 -0.79
CA ARG A 162 -4.45 -2.84 -0.46
C ARG A 162 -4.31 -2.20 0.91
N LEU A 163 -5.13 -1.19 1.24
CA LEU A 163 -5.12 -0.52 2.55
C LEU A 163 -5.35 -1.51 3.70
N ARG A 164 -6.31 -2.43 3.54
CA ARG A 164 -6.57 -3.50 4.51
C ARG A 164 -5.42 -4.50 4.59
N ALA A 165 -4.79 -4.85 3.47
CA ALA A 165 -3.64 -5.75 3.44
C ALA A 165 -2.41 -5.13 4.14
N LEU A 166 -2.28 -3.81 4.12
CA LEU A 166 -1.27 -3.05 4.88
C LEU A 166 -1.59 -2.98 6.39
N GLY A 167 -2.75 -3.47 6.82
CA GLY A 167 -3.15 -3.49 8.23
C GLY A 167 -3.64 -2.14 8.76
N MET A 168 -4.03 -1.21 7.88
CA MET A 168 -4.59 0.08 8.30
C MET A 168 -5.95 -0.11 8.98
N GLU A 169 -6.27 0.75 9.93
CA GLU A 169 -7.57 0.74 10.59
C GLU A 169 -8.60 1.38 9.67
N CYS A 170 -9.49 0.56 9.11
CA CYS A 170 -10.52 1.00 8.16
C CYS A 170 -11.92 0.97 8.78
N TYR A 171 -12.63 2.09 8.72
CA TYR A 171 -13.99 2.24 9.24
C TYR A 171 -14.83 3.18 8.35
N GLU A 172 -16.15 3.01 8.41
CA GLU A 172 -17.09 3.88 7.72
C GLU A 172 -17.20 5.23 8.44
N GLU A 173 -17.06 6.32 7.70
CA GLU A 173 -17.15 7.68 8.22
C GLU A 173 -17.66 8.62 7.11
N LEU A 174 -18.55 9.56 7.45
CA LEU A 174 -19.02 10.61 6.53
C LEU A 174 -19.47 10.10 5.13
N GLY A 175 -20.07 8.92 5.09
CA GLY A 175 -20.58 8.30 3.86
C GLY A 175 -19.51 7.71 2.93
N GLY A 176 -18.31 7.45 3.44
CA GLY A 176 -17.24 6.73 2.75
C GLY A 176 -16.42 5.86 3.70
N LEU A 177 -15.40 5.21 3.14
CA LEU A 177 -14.46 4.40 3.91
C LEU A 177 -13.23 5.24 4.24
N ARG A 178 -12.88 5.33 5.52
CA ARG A 178 -11.61 5.91 5.97
C ARG A 178 -10.69 4.83 6.50
N CYS A 179 -9.47 4.77 5.98
CA CYS A 179 -8.39 3.93 6.49
C CYS A 179 -7.26 4.81 7.03
N ILE A 180 -6.85 4.59 8.27
CA ILE A 180 -5.83 5.41 8.93
C ILE A 180 -4.72 4.55 9.54
N THR A 181 -3.51 5.09 9.53
CA THR A 181 -2.40 4.65 10.37
C THR A 181 -1.70 5.89 10.90
N GLU A 182 -1.28 5.84 12.15
CA GLU A 182 -0.57 6.93 12.80
C GLU A 182 0.48 6.32 13.71
N THR A 183 1.62 6.97 13.79
CA THR A 183 2.70 6.59 14.70
C THR A 183 3.33 7.84 15.27
N THR A 184 3.53 7.81 16.57
CA THR A 184 4.17 8.88 17.32
C THR A 184 5.45 8.35 17.93
N THR A 185 6.52 9.13 17.79
CA THR A 185 7.82 8.93 18.43
C THR A 185 8.04 10.01 19.49
N ASP A 186 9.18 10.00 20.17
CA ASP A 186 9.51 11.04 21.16
C ASP A 186 9.61 12.44 20.55
N THR A 187 9.90 12.53 19.24
CA THR A 187 10.16 13.80 18.54
C THR A 187 9.15 14.13 17.44
N ASP A 188 8.54 13.10 16.83
CA ASP A 188 7.78 13.26 15.61
C ASP A 188 6.47 12.47 15.62
N ASN A 189 5.44 13.03 14.98
CA ASN A 189 4.20 12.34 14.63
C ASN A 189 4.13 12.22 13.11
N PHE A 190 3.84 11.02 12.62
CA PHE A 190 3.60 10.77 11.20
C PHE A 190 2.44 9.79 11.03
N GLY A 191 1.80 9.86 9.87
CA GLY A 191 0.70 8.97 9.56
C GLY A 191 0.18 9.12 8.15
N GLN A 192 -0.79 8.28 7.84
CA GLN A 192 -1.51 8.31 6.58
C GLN A 192 -3.01 8.16 6.85
N SER A 193 -3.82 8.86 6.04
CA SER A 193 -5.27 8.80 6.07
C SER A 193 -5.76 8.72 4.63
N HIS A 194 -6.47 7.65 4.32
CA HIS A 194 -7.06 7.42 3.02
C HIS A 194 -8.57 7.44 3.14
N PHE A 195 -9.24 8.30 2.40
CA PHE A 195 -10.70 8.40 2.37
C PHE A 195 -11.23 8.09 0.98
N LEU A 196 -12.15 7.13 0.88
CA LEU A 196 -12.75 6.67 -0.37
C LEU A 196 -14.24 6.97 -0.36
N ARG A 197 -14.71 7.78 -1.31
CA ARG A 197 -16.14 8.09 -1.47
C ARG A 197 -16.47 8.53 -2.88
N GLY A 198 -17.51 7.94 -3.49
CA GLY A 198 -18.13 8.48 -4.71
C GLY A 198 -17.18 8.67 -5.90
N GLY A 199 -16.18 7.81 -6.06
CA GLY A 199 -15.17 7.90 -7.12
C GLY A 199 -14.02 8.87 -6.82
N ILE A 200 -13.87 9.33 -5.58
CA ILE A 200 -12.73 10.12 -5.11
C ILE A 200 -12.00 9.33 -4.02
N TRP A 201 -10.68 9.31 -4.14
CA TRP A 201 -9.76 8.87 -3.11
C TRP A 201 -8.93 10.06 -2.65
N LEU A 202 -9.10 10.46 -1.39
CA LEU A 202 -8.20 11.40 -0.72
C LEU A 202 -7.08 10.58 -0.07
N ALA A 203 -5.90 10.60 -0.66
CA ALA A 203 -4.71 9.94 -0.12
C ALA A 203 -3.87 10.98 0.60
N THR A 204 -3.74 10.90 1.91
CA THR A 204 -3.01 11.88 2.71
C THR A 204 -1.88 11.21 3.48
N VAL A 205 -0.68 11.79 3.43
CA VAL A 205 0.44 11.50 4.34
C VAL A 205 0.83 12.77 5.08
N TRP A 206 1.26 12.67 6.33
CA TRP A 206 1.75 13.80 7.09
C TRP A 206 2.95 13.48 7.97
N VAL A 207 3.69 14.54 8.31
CA VAL A 207 4.71 14.56 9.35
C VAL A 207 4.59 15.87 10.11
N ASN A 208 4.42 15.81 11.42
CA ASN A 208 4.36 16.95 12.35
C ASN A 208 3.37 18.07 11.95
N ALA A 209 2.42 17.77 11.07
CA ALA A 209 1.46 18.71 10.48
C ALA A 209 0.15 18.01 10.19
N GLY A 210 -0.91 18.81 10.03
CA GLY A 210 -2.27 18.31 9.87
C GLY A 210 -3.16 18.87 10.97
N PRO A 211 -3.82 20.01 10.72
CA PRO A 211 -4.76 20.57 11.68
C PRO A 211 -5.88 19.56 12.01
N ASP A 212 -6.39 19.63 13.23
CA ASP A 212 -7.53 18.82 13.64
C ASP A 212 -8.68 18.97 12.64
N GLY A 213 -9.28 17.84 12.26
CA GLY A 213 -10.38 17.82 11.30
C GLY A 213 -9.97 18.00 9.84
N TYR A 214 -8.68 17.96 9.48
CA TYR A 214 -8.19 18.10 8.10
C TYR A 214 -8.99 17.30 7.05
N THR A 215 -9.17 15.99 7.26
CA THR A 215 -9.95 15.15 6.33
C THR A 215 -11.44 15.53 6.32
N HIS A 216 -12.01 15.88 7.47
CA HIS A 216 -13.42 16.26 7.58
C HIS A 216 -13.70 17.59 6.86
N ASP A 217 -12.78 18.54 6.92
CA ASP A 217 -12.85 19.81 6.20
C ASP A 217 -12.86 19.60 4.68
N MET A 218 -11.93 18.76 4.17
CA MET A 218 -11.92 18.42 2.75
C MET A 218 -13.21 17.75 2.31
N ILE A 219 -13.75 16.83 3.11
CA ILE A 219 -15.03 16.18 2.81
C ILE A 219 -16.17 17.21 2.79
N GLY A 220 -16.22 18.09 3.79
CA GLY A 220 -17.23 19.15 3.87
C GLY A 220 -17.15 20.16 2.73
N THR A 221 -15.96 20.38 2.18
CA THR A 221 -15.73 21.34 1.10
C THR A 221 -15.96 20.73 -0.29
N ILE A 222 -15.38 19.56 -0.59
CA ILE A 222 -15.46 18.91 -1.91
C ILE A 222 -16.90 18.48 -2.23
N TRP A 223 -17.63 17.98 -1.24
CA TRP A 223 -19.03 17.55 -1.41
C TRP A 223 -20.03 18.62 -0.96
N ALA A 224 -19.61 19.88 -0.83
CA ALA A 224 -20.53 20.98 -0.56
C ALA A 224 -21.52 21.13 -1.73
N GLY A 225 -22.76 20.65 -1.55
CA GLY A 225 -23.83 20.76 -2.55
C GLY A 225 -24.04 19.53 -3.44
N ALA A 226 -23.36 18.41 -3.15
CA ALA A 226 -23.62 17.10 -3.76
C ALA A 226 -24.72 16.32 -3.04
#